data_AF-A0A0D2FPN8-F1
#
_entry.id   AF-A0A0D2FPN8-F1
#
_cell.length_a   1.000
_cell.length_b   1.000
_cell.length_c   1.000
_cell.angle_alpha   90.00
_cell.angle_beta   90.00
_cell.angle_gamma   90.00
#
_symmetry.space_group_name_H-M   'P 1'
#
loop_
_entity.id
_entity.type
_entity.pdbx_description
1 polymer ?
#
loop_
_entity_poly.entity_id
_entity_poly.type
_entity_poly.pdbx_seq_one_letter_code
_entity_poly.pdbx_strand_id
1 'polypeptide(L)'
;MSEKARVLLVGAGGIGTMTALNLERGGLASVTAILRSNYSVVKEKGFTIDSCDHGEFKGWRPTEVLNNVPDLSSDSSIKPFDYIICTTKNIPDVPPTLVDLIKPAVTPGHSVIVLIQNGLNIEKPLLKAFPTNICLSGVSLMGADELSPGHILENDVDRLFIGPFLSDSIGAQKHIAAAEEFVRIYSASGKVQCSYQSDVQFVRWRKLMYNAVWNPICALTDLDTSRFRLASQDSDPMNPLNLLVRPAMNEIRAAAMAAANVDLPESLVESMVECDPIEIFCAPSMLQDRRKKRFIEYENILGEALREGERAGAAMPTVRCLYGLCKAVQWRTMEFNGLVDPQKLMETRNFP
;
A
#
# COMPACT_ATOMS: atom_id res chain seq x y z
N MET A 1 -17.35 -23.74 -18.86
CA MET A 1 -16.58 -22.58 -18.37
C MET A 1 -16.15 -22.93 -16.95
N SER A 2 -14.88 -22.74 -16.59
CA SER A 2 -14.45 -22.91 -15.20
C SER A 2 -15.19 -21.90 -14.30
N GLU A 3 -15.44 -22.26 -13.04
CA GLU A 3 -16.01 -21.33 -12.06
C GLU A 3 -15.04 -20.16 -11.84
N LYS A 4 -15.56 -18.92 -11.76
CA LYS A 4 -14.75 -17.72 -11.51
C LYS A 4 -14.32 -17.68 -10.04
N ALA A 5 -13.10 -17.22 -9.78
CA ALA A 5 -12.63 -16.98 -8.42
C ALA A 5 -13.46 -15.86 -7.75
N ARG A 6 -13.92 -16.10 -6.53
CA ARG A 6 -14.63 -15.11 -5.71
C ARG A 6 -13.63 -14.24 -4.96
N VAL A 7 -13.65 -12.94 -5.27
CA VAL A 7 -12.73 -11.96 -4.70
C VAL A 7 -13.49 -11.00 -3.81
N LEU A 8 -13.07 -10.88 -2.55
CA LEU A 8 -13.43 -9.75 -1.70
C LEU A 8 -12.33 -8.69 -1.80
N LEU A 9 -12.63 -7.53 -2.38
CA LEU A 9 -11.70 -6.40 -2.44
C LEU A 9 -12.00 -5.40 -1.32
N VAL A 10 -11.09 -5.26 -0.37
CA VAL A 10 -11.21 -4.35 0.76
C VAL A 10 -10.40 -3.08 0.45
N GLY A 11 -11.11 -2.01 0.08
CA GLY A 11 -10.55 -0.67 -0.15
C GLY A 11 -10.53 -0.21 -1.61
N ALA A 12 -11.67 0.21 -2.15
CA ALA A 12 -11.77 0.71 -3.53
C ALA A 12 -11.40 2.20 -3.68
N GLY A 13 -10.16 2.56 -3.35
CA GLY A 13 -9.53 3.81 -3.80
C GLY A 13 -9.03 3.69 -5.26
N GLY A 14 -8.02 4.47 -5.66
CA GLY A 14 -7.39 4.36 -6.98
C GLY A 14 -6.89 2.94 -7.28
N ILE A 15 -5.94 2.44 -6.49
CA ILE A 15 -5.37 1.09 -6.66
C ILE A 15 -6.45 0.02 -6.63
N GLY A 16 -7.30 0.01 -5.59
CA GLY A 16 -8.33 -1.03 -5.45
C GLY A 16 -9.37 -1.04 -6.58
N THR A 17 -9.74 0.12 -7.10
CA THR A 17 -10.68 0.20 -8.23
C THR A 17 -10.05 -0.36 -9.51
N MET A 18 -8.79 -0.02 -9.80
CA MET A 18 -8.09 -0.56 -10.97
C MET A 18 -7.81 -2.06 -10.84
N THR A 19 -7.41 -2.54 -9.66
CA THR A 19 -7.30 -3.97 -9.35
C THR A 19 -8.63 -4.70 -9.62
N ALA A 20 -9.77 -4.16 -9.15
CA ALA A 20 -11.08 -4.76 -9.38
C ALA A 20 -11.47 -4.76 -10.87
N LEU A 21 -11.24 -3.65 -11.57
CA LEU A 21 -11.49 -3.53 -13.01
C LEU A 21 -10.67 -4.56 -13.79
N ASN A 22 -9.37 -4.65 -13.53
CA ASN A 22 -8.48 -5.57 -14.21
C ASN A 22 -8.92 -7.04 -14.03
N LEU A 23 -9.24 -7.44 -12.78
CA LEU A 23 -9.72 -8.80 -12.46
C LEU A 23 -11.02 -9.16 -13.19
N GLU A 24 -11.99 -8.25 -13.22
CA GLU A 24 -13.26 -8.45 -13.93
C GLU A 24 -13.05 -8.52 -15.46
N ARG A 25 -12.16 -7.69 -15.99
CA ARG A 25 -11.80 -7.70 -17.43
C ARG A 25 -11.07 -8.96 -17.85
N GLY A 26 -10.31 -9.59 -16.97
CA GLY A 26 -9.69 -10.90 -17.20
C GLY A 26 -10.70 -12.05 -17.27
N GLY A 27 -11.92 -11.87 -16.77
CA GLY A 27 -13.01 -12.85 -16.89
C GLY A 27 -12.85 -14.12 -16.04
N LEU A 28 -11.78 -14.23 -15.25
CA LEU A 28 -11.51 -15.37 -14.38
C LEU A 28 -11.90 -15.14 -12.91
N ALA A 29 -12.27 -13.91 -12.55
CA ALA A 29 -12.68 -13.53 -11.20
C ALA A 29 -14.01 -12.75 -11.23
N SER A 30 -14.72 -12.78 -10.10
CA SER A 30 -15.86 -11.92 -9.79
C SER A 30 -15.57 -11.19 -8.49
N VAL A 31 -15.71 -9.87 -8.49
CA VAL A 31 -15.27 -9.00 -7.40
C VAL A 31 -16.46 -8.45 -6.61
N THR A 32 -16.46 -8.70 -5.31
CA THR A 32 -17.25 -7.96 -4.32
C THR A 32 -16.35 -6.89 -3.70
N ALA A 33 -16.62 -5.62 -3.97
CA ALA A 33 -15.81 -4.51 -3.48
C ALA A 33 -16.43 -3.84 -2.25
N ILE A 34 -15.60 -3.62 -1.22
CA ILE A 34 -15.97 -2.90 0.01
C ILE A 34 -15.56 -1.43 -0.14
N LEU A 35 -16.58 -0.57 -0.13
CA LEU A 35 -16.45 0.88 -0.25
C LEU A 35 -16.90 1.55 1.04
N ARG A 36 -16.28 2.69 1.38
CA ARG A 36 -16.71 3.53 2.51
C ARG A 36 -17.12 4.90 2.01
N SER A 37 -16.15 5.79 1.83
CA SER A 37 -16.37 7.20 1.46
C SER A 37 -17.05 7.39 0.11
N ASN A 38 -16.84 6.48 -0.84
CA ASN A 38 -17.39 6.55 -2.20
C ASN A 38 -18.56 5.58 -2.44
N TYR A 39 -19.02 4.84 -1.42
CA TYR A 39 -20.05 3.80 -1.58
C TYR A 39 -21.34 4.34 -2.21
N SER A 40 -21.89 5.44 -1.68
CA SER A 40 -23.17 5.99 -2.18
C SER A 40 -23.07 6.40 -3.64
N VAL A 41 -21.98 7.09 -4.02
CA VAL A 41 -21.76 7.56 -5.39
C VAL A 41 -21.61 6.38 -6.35
N VAL A 42 -20.79 5.39 -5.99
CA VAL A 42 -20.52 4.23 -6.87
C VAL A 42 -21.74 3.32 -6.96
N LYS A 43 -22.50 3.14 -5.88
CA LYS A 43 -23.75 2.38 -5.92
C LYS A 43 -24.74 3.00 -6.91
N GLU A 44 -24.93 4.32 -6.83
CA GLU A 44 -25.90 5.04 -7.67
C GLU A 44 -25.42 5.22 -9.12
N LYS A 45 -24.15 5.58 -9.33
CA LYS A 45 -23.64 6.01 -10.65
C LYS A 45 -22.58 5.09 -11.24
N GLY A 46 -21.90 4.31 -10.41
CA GLY A 46 -20.69 3.56 -10.78
C GLY A 46 -19.45 4.46 -10.78
N PHE A 47 -18.29 3.86 -11.01
CA PHE A 47 -17.05 4.59 -11.19
C PHE A 47 -16.98 5.23 -12.58
N THR A 48 -16.41 6.43 -12.63
CA THR A 48 -15.83 6.99 -13.86
C THR A 48 -14.33 6.73 -13.81
N ILE A 49 -13.80 6.09 -14.85
CA ILE A 49 -12.41 5.66 -14.90
C ILE A 49 -11.79 6.23 -16.18
N ASP A 50 -10.67 6.91 -16.03
CA ASP A 50 -9.73 7.23 -17.10
C ASP A 50 -8.46 6.41 -16.85
N SER A 51 -8.14 5.51 -17.77
CA SER A 51 -7.10 4.50 -17.56
C SER A 51 -6.21 4.35 -18.78
N CYS A 52 -4.91 4.45 -18.53
CA CYS A 52 -3.90 4.25 -19.57
C CYS A 52 -3.84 2.79 -20.07
N ASP A 53 -4.23 1.81 -19.24
CA ASP A 53 -4.22 0.38 -19.61
C ASP A 53 -5.55 -0.10 -20.21
N HIS A 54 -6.68 0.36 -19.67
CA HIS A 54 -8.01 -0.15 -19.98
C HIS A 54 -8.90 0.81 -20.78
N GLY A 55 -8.51 2.08 -20.92
CA GLY A 55 -9.30 3.13 -21.55
C GLY A 55 -10.36 3.73 -20.63
N GLU A 56 -11.29 4.50 -21.22
CA GLU A 56 -12.30 5.23 -20.45
C GLU A 56 -13.55 4.39 -20.14
N PHE A 57 -14.07 4.52 -18.92
CA PHE A 57 -15.33 3.92 -18.49
C PHE A 57 -16.22 4.95 -17.80
N LYS A 58 -17.52 4.90 -18.08
CA LYS A 58 -18.54 5.68 -17.38
C LYS A 58 -19.56 4.74 -16.75
N GLY A 59 -19.67 4.82 -15.42
CA GLY A 59 -20.60 4.03 -14.63
C GLY A 59 -20.26 2.55 -14.46
N TRP A 60 -18.97 2.22 -14.57
CA TRP A 60 -18.50 0.85 -14.31
C TRP A 60 -18.71 0.45 -12.85
N ARG A 61 -19.06 -0.80 -12.60
CA ARG A 61 -19.17 -1.38 -11.27
C ARG A 61 -18.54 -2.78 -11.26
N PRO A 62 -17.91 -3.19 -10.15
CA PRO A 62 -17.56 -4.59 -9.93
C PRO A 62 -18.84 -5.43 -9.81
N THR A 63 -18.71 -6.77 -9.83
CA THR A 63 -19.85 -7.70 -9.71
C THR A 63 -20.76 -7.33 -8.54
N GLU A 64 -20.20 -6.93 -7.40
CA GLU A 64 -20.95 -6.50 -6.23
C GLU A 64 -20.26 -5.34 -5.50
N VAL A 65 -21.06 -4.43 -4.92
CA VAL A 65 -20.60 -3.29 -4.13
C VAL A 65 -21.28 -3.31 -2.77
N LEU A 66 -20.49 -3.38 -1.70
CA LEU A 66 -20.95 -3.37 -0.31
C LEU A 66 -20.31 -2.22 0.46
N ASN A 67 -20.93 -1.83 1.57
CA ASN A 67 -20.41 -0.78 2.46
C ASN A 67 -19.67 -1.32 3.70
N ASN A 68 -19.70 -2.63 3.91
CA ASN A 68 -19.05 -3.32 5.02
C ASN A 68 -18.61 -4.72 4.58
N VAL A 69 -17.56 -5.24 5.22
CA VAL A 69 -17.12 -6.63 5.03
C VAL A 69 -18.24 -7.58 5.50
N PRO A 70 -18.68 -8.54 4.68
CA PRO A 70 -19.70 -9.50 5.08
C PRO A 70 -19.18 -10.45 6.17
N ASP A 71 -20.05 -10.83 7.10
CA ASP A 71 -19.75 -11.80 8.15
C ASP A 71 -20.27 -13.20 7.76
N LEU A 72 -19.35 -14.05 7.30
CA LEU A 72 -19.64 -15.41 6.86
C LEU A 72 -20.10 -16.33 8.01
N SER A 73 -19.83 -15.96 9.26
CA SER A 73 -20.32 -16.70 10.43
C SER A 73 -21.80 -16.42 10.74
N SER A 74 -22.29 -15.26 10.32
CA SER A 74 -23.66 -14.81 10.54
C SER A 74 -24.64 -15.20 9.43
N ASP A 75 -24.12 -15.47 8.22
CA ASP A 75 -24.92 -15.80 7.04
C ASP A 75 -24.28 -16.92 6.23
N SER A 76 -24.79 -18.14 6.44
CA SER A 76 -24.33 -19.35 5.73
C SER A 76 -24.69 -19.36 4.23
N SER A 77 -25.49 -18.42 3.74
CA SER A 77 -25.81 -18.30 2.31
C SER A 77 -24.67 -17.65 1.52
N ILE A 78 -23.80 -16.88 2.19
CA ILE A 78 -22.65 -16.25 1.56
C ILE A 78 -21.57 -17.32 1.37
N LYS A 79 -21.30 -17.70 0.11
CA LYS A 79 -20.20 -18.60 -0.18
C LYS A 79 -18.85 -17.95 0.21
N PRO A 80 -17.88 -18.73 0.72
CA PRO A 80 -16.52 -18.29 0.96
C PRO A 80 -15.88 -17.53 -0.20
N PHE A 81 -14.94 -16.64 0.13
CA PHE A 81 -14.10 -15.97 -0.85
C PHE A 81 -12.78 -16.73 -1.03
N ASP A 82 -12.43 -17.01 -2.27
CA ASP A 82 -11.14 -17.60 -2.63
C ASP A 82 -10.00 -16.62 -2.35
N TYR A 83 -10.22 -15.32 -2.61
CA TYR A 83 -9.25 -14.25 -2.37
C TYR A 83 -9.85 -13.12 -1.55
N ILE A 84 -9.06 -12.62 -0.60
CA ILE A 84 -9.32 -11.35 0.11
C ILE A 84 -8.17 -10.41 -0.24
N ILE A 85 -8.45 -9.43 -1.10
CA ILE A 85 -7.45 -8.47 -1.58
C ILE A 85 -7.57 -7.19 -0.75
N CYS A 86 -6.49 -6.81 -0.09
CA CYS A 86 -6.42 -5.63 0.75
C CYS A 86 -5.68 -4.51 0.02
N THR A 87 -6.40 -3.43 -0.29
CA THR A 87 -5.90 -2.20 -0.92
C THR A 87 -6.24 -0.96 -0.10
N THR A 88 -6.84 -1.11 1.09
CA THR A 88 -7.00 -0.03 2.06
C THR A 88 -5.65 0.51 2.52
N LYS A 89 -5.63 1.75 3.01
CA LYS A 89 -4.44 2.32 3.64
C LYS A 89 -4.02 1.49 4.86
N ASN A 90 -2.73 1.22 4.98
CA ASN A 90 -2.18 0.50 6.13
C ASN A 90 -1.76 1.48 7.23
N ILE A 91 -2.69 1.71 8.17
CA ILE A 91 -2.58 2.67 9.28
C ILE A 91 -2.84 1.93 10.61
N PRO A 92 -1.91 1.07 11.06
CA PRO A 92 -2.15 0.16 12.19
C PRO A 92 -2.38 0.89 13.52
N ASP A 93 -2.02 2.17 13.61
CA ASP A 93 -2.23 3.06 14.75
C ASP A 93 -3.64 3.69 14.76
N VAL A 94 -4.47 3.45 13.74
CA VAL A 94 -5.85 3.95 13.63
C VAL A 94 -6.80 2.76 13.54
N PRO A 95 -7.68 2.53 14.56
CA PRO A 95 -8.63 1.42 14.53
C PRO A 95 -9.80 1.66 13.53
N PRO A 96 -10.43 0.60 13.03
CA PRO A 96 -10.08 -0.81 13.24
C PRO A 96 -8.82 -1.21 12.47
N THR A 97 -8.08 -2.21 12.99
CA THR A 97 -6.92 -2.75 12.26
C THR A 97 -7.38 -3.53 11.03
N LEU A 98 -6.48 -3.79 10.07
CA LEU A 98 -6.81 -4.63 8.91
C LEU A 98 -7.28 -6.04 9.33
N VAL A 99 -6.64 -6.62 10.35
CA VAL A 99 -7.00 -7.93 10.89
C VAL A 99 -8.46 -7.92 11.32
N ASP A 100 -8.86 -6.93 12.13
CA ASP A 100 -10.23 -6.81 12.62
C ASP A 100 -11.23 -6.59 11.48
N LEU A 101 -10.83 -5.79 10.49
CA LEU A 101 -11.67 -5.46 9.35
C LEU A 101 -12.00 -6.68 8.49
N ILE A 102 -11.02 -7.53 8.18
CA ILE A 102 -11.23 -8.65 7.25
C ILE A 102 -11.66 -9.95 7.93
N LYS A 103 -11.42 -10.08 9.24
CA LYS A 103 -11.70 -11.30 10.01
C LYS A 103 -13.07 -11.94 9.73
N PRO A 104 -14.18 -11.19 9.61
CA PRO A 104 -15.51 -11.80 9.35
C PRO A 104 -15.63 -12.53 8.01
N ALA A 105 -14.75 -12.23 7.05
CA ALA A 105 -14.77 -12.83 5.71
C ALA A 105 -13.67 -13.87 5.46
N VAL A 106 -12.69 -14.01 6.36
CA VAL A 106 -11.59 -14.97 6.21
C VAL A 106 -12.10 -16.39 6.48
N THR A 107 -12.03 -17.27 5.49
CA THR A 107 -12.32 -18.70 5.68
C THR A 107 -11.03 -19.46 5.99
N PRO A 108 -10.88 -20.06 7.20
CA PRO A 108 -9.65 -20.74 7.60
C PRO A 108 -9.22 -21.84 6.63
N GLY A 109 -7.95 -21.82 6.20
CA GLY A 109 -7.39 -22.83 5.31
C GLY A 109 -7.86 -22.76 3.85
N HIS A 110 -8.72 -21.80 3.51
CA HIS A 110 -9.28 -21.63 2.17
C HIS A 110 -8.92 -20.27 1.56
N SER A 111 -9.31 -19.17 2.20
CA SER A 111 -9.09 -17.83 1.62
C SER A 111 -7.60 -17.50 1.53
N VAL A 112 -7.16 -17.02 0.36
CA VAL A 112 -5.83 -16.45 0.15
C VAL A 112 -5.91 -14.94 0.39
N ILE A 113 -5.10 -14.42 1.31
CA ILE A 113 -5.06 -13.00 1.65
C ILE A 113 -3.99 -12.33 0.80
N VAL A 114 -4.34 -11.34 -0.02
CA VAL A 114 -3.40 -10.63 -0.91
C VAL A 114 -3.24 -9.19 -0.44
N LEU A 115 -2.04 -8.82 0.00
CA LEU A 115 -1.75 -7.51 0.53
C LEU A 115 -1.08 -6.64 -0.54
N ILE A 116 -1.86 -5.78 -1.22
CA ILE A 116 -1.35 -4.77 -2.16
C ILE A 116 -1.19 -3.43 -1.43
N GLN A 117 -0.64 -3.48 -0.21
CA GLN A 117 -0.42 -2.33 0.64
C GLN A 117 1.08 -1.99 0.72
N ASN A 118 1.37 -0.72 0.97
CA ASN A 118 2.73 -0.23 1.11
C ASN A 118 3.37 -0.67 2.44
N GLY A 119 4.70 -0.77 2.43
CA GLY A 119 5.51 -0.99 3.62
C GLY A 119 6.11 -2.39 3.75
N LEU A 120 6.79 -2.60 4.87
CA LEU A 120 7.40 -3.86 5.26
C LEU A 120 6.58 -4.54 6.36
N ASN A 121 6.78 -5.85 6.51
CA ASN A 121 6.26 -6.66 7.63
C ASN A 121 4.73 -6.56 7.80
N ILE A 122 4.02 -6.19 6.75
CA ILE A 122 2.57 -5.96 6.75
C ILE A 122 1.80 -7.27 6.94
N GLU A 123 2.44 -8.40 6.66
CA GLU A 123 1.92 -9.75 6.82
C GLU A 123 1.96 -10.26 8.25
N LYS A 124 2.88 -9.77 9.10
CA LYS A 124 3.12 -10.34 10.43
C LYS A 124 1.84 -10.39 11.29
N PRO A 125 1.00 -9.34 11.35
CA PRO A 125 -0.26 -9.40 12.10
C PRO A 125 -1.27 -10.40 11.50
N LEU A 126 -1.26 -10.54 10.17
CA LEU A 126 -2.20 -11.38 9.43
C LEU A 126 -1.84 -12.86 9.59
N LEU A 127 -0.56 -13.22 9.46
CA LEU A 127 -0.07 -14.58 9.67
C LEU A 127 -0.28 -15.03 11.13
N LYS A 128 -0.16 -14.11 12.09
CA LYS A 128 -0.49 -14.39 13.50
C LYS A 128 -1.98 -14.66 13.71
N ALA A 129 -2.85 -13.88 13.06
CA ALA A 129 -4.30 -13.99 13.23
C ALA A 129 -4.92 -15.14 12.41
N PHE A 130 -4.35 -15.46 11.25
CA PHE A 130 -4.84 -16.43 10.28
C PHE A 130 -3.74 -17.44 9.89
N PRO A 131 -3.22 -18.24 10.86
CA PRO A 131 -2.04 -19.07 10.65
C PRO A 131 -2.22 -20.22 9.65
N THR A 132 -3.46 -20.52 9.28
CA THR A 132 -3.82 -21.56 8.30
C THR A 132 -3.99 -21.01 6.88
N ASN A 133 -3.92 -19.70 6.70
CA ASN A 133 -4.21 -19.04 5.43
C ASN A 133 -2.92 -18.60 4.74
N ILE A 134 -2.90 -18.70 3.42
CA ILE A 134 -1.80 -18.18 2.61
C ILE A 134 -1.91 -16.67 2.57
N CYS A 135 -0.78 -15.98 2.77
CA CYS A 135 -0.68 -14.54 2.61
C CYS A 135 0.28 -14.22 1.46
N LEU A 136 -0.19 -13.46 0.49
CA LEU A 136 0.59 -13.02 -0.66
C LEU A 136 0.93 -11.54 -0.52
N SER A 137 2.18 -11.22 -0.82
CA SER A 137 2.67 -9.88 -1.01
C SER A 137 2.35 -9.40 -2.41
N GLY A 138 1.60 -8.30 -2.53
CA GLY A 138 1.49 -7.52 -3.75
C GLY A 138 2.27 -6.21 -3.68
N VAL A 139 3.27 -6.04 -4.54
CA VAL A 139 4.00 -4.78 -4.68
C VAL A 139 3.57 -4.12 -5.98
N SER A 140 2.56 -3.25 -5.88
CA SER A 140 2.09 -2.44 -7.02
C SER A 140 3.01 -1.24 -7.25
N LEU A 141 3.36 -0.97 -8.50
CA LEU A 141 4.01 0.26 -8.99
C LEU A 141 3.06 1.08 -9.87
N MET A 142 1.75 0.83 -9.80
CA MET A 142 0.72 1.55 -10.55
C MET A 142 0.54 2.97 -10.00
N GLY A 143 0.32 3.92 -10.91
CA GLY A 143 -0.13 5.27 -10.58
C GLY A 143 -1.66 5.33 -10.72
N ALA A 144 -2.38 5.47 -9.60
CA ALA A 144 -3.83 5.60 -9.63
C ALA A 144 -4.37 6.50 -8.52
N ASP A 145 -5.10 7.54 -8.92
CA ASP A 145 -5.64 8.58 -8.04
C ASP A 145 -7.17 8.60 -8.08
N GLU A 146 -7.79 8.76 -6.92
CA GLU A 146 -9.20 9.17 -6.83
C GLU A 146 -9.24 10.70 -6.76
N LEU A 147 -9.59 11.32 -7.89
CA LEU A 147 -9.65 12.77 -8.06
C LEU A 147 -10.84 13.39 -7.31
N SER A 148 -11.97 12.69 -7.34
CA SER A 148 -13.17 12.97 -6.56
C SER A 148 -13.90 11.65 -6.29
N PRO A 149 -14.86 11.57 -5.35
CA PRO A 149 -15.51 10.31 -5.00
C PRO A 149 -16.05 9.56 -6.24
N GLY A 150 -15.49 8.38 -6.53
CA GLY A 150 -15.88 7.57 -7.68
C GLY A 150 -15.26 7.96 -9.04
N HIS A 151 -14.34 8.93 -9.08
CA HIS A 151 -13.61 9.34 -10.28
C HIS A 151 -12.14 8.94 -10.17
N ILE A 152 -11.75 7.93 -10.94
CA ILE A 152 -10.41 7.34 -10.93
C ILE A 152 -9.64 7.77 -12.17
N LEU A 153 -8.39 8.19 -11.94
CA LEU A 153 -7.39 8.40 -12.98
C LEU A 153 -6.25 7.41 -12.73
N GLU A 154 -6.00 6.50 -13.66
CA GLU A 154 -4.77 5.71 -13.72
C GLU A 154 -3.80 6.41 -14.67
N ASN A 155 -2.70 6.91 -14.11
CA ASN A 155 -1.71 7.75 -14.77
C ASN A 155 -0.33 7.10 -14.93
N ASP A 156 -0.13 5.88 -14.42
CA ASP A 156 1.01 5.02 -14.74
C ASP A 156 0.56 3.56 -14.77
N VAL A 157 1.17 2.79 -15.68
CA VAL A 157 0.77 1.42 -16.03
C VAL A 157 0.78 0.49 -14.83
N ASP A 158 -0.17 -0.44 -14.79
CA ASP A 158 -0.27 -1.42 -13.71
C ASP A 158 0.83 -2.48 -13.80
N ARG A 159 1.86 -2.25 -12.98
CA ARG A 159 2.96 -3.18 -12.73
C ARG A 159 2.79 -3.76 -11.33
N LEU A 160 2.39 -5.04 -11.26
CA LEU A 160 2.15 -5.74 -10.01
C LEU A 160 3.11 -6.93 -9.85
N PHE A 161 3.87 -6.90 -8.77
CA PHE A 161 4.74 -8.01 -8.39
C PHE A 161 4.11 -8.82 -7.27
N ILE A 162 3.97 -10.13 -7.46
CA ILE A 162 3.33 -11.05 -6.51
C ILE A 162 4.35 -12.06 -6.00
N GLY A 163 4.47 -12.18 -4.69
CA GLY A 163 5.27 -13.23 -4.05
C GLY A 163 4.64 -13.69 -2.75
N PRO A 164 4.90 -14.93 -2.31
CA PRO A 164 4.33 -15.42 -1.06
C PRO A 164 5.07 -14.86 0.16
N PHE A 165 4.31 -14.61 1.23
CA PHE A 165 4.88 -14.56 2.57
C PHE A 165 4.88 -15.97 3.14
N LEU A 166 6.07 -16.58 3.24
CA LEU A 166 6.20 -17.95 3.71
C LEU A 166 5.78 -18.05 5.19
N SER A 167 5.02 -19.11 5.49
CA SER A 167 4.66 -19.50 6.84
C SER A 167 5.11 -20.94 7.09
N ASP A 168 5.63 -21.23 8.28
CA ASP A 168 6.08 -22.58 8.64
C ASP A 168 4.93 -23.60 8.71
N SER A 169 3.70 -23.12 8.87
CA SER A 169 2.48 -23.91 8.96
C SER A 169 2.00 -24.50 7.63
N ILE A 170 2.47 -23.97 6.49
CA ILE A 170 1.99 -24.33 5.15
C ILE A 170 3.22 -24.59 4.27
N GLY A 171 3.28 -25.76 3.63
CA GLY A 171 4.42 -26.11 2.78
C GLY A 171 4.69 -25.09 1.68
N ALA A 172 5.96 -24.72 1.48
CA ALA A 172 6.39 -23.67 0.54
C ALA A 172 5.81 -23.83 -0.89
N GLN A 173 5.66 -25.06 -1.38
CA GLN A 173 5.09 -25.29 -2.71
C GLN A 173 3.64 -24.82 -2.84
N LYS A 174 2.84 -24.89 -1.77
CA LYS A 174 1.45 -24.38 -1.78
C LYS A 174 1.42 -22.86 -1.87
N HIS A 175 2.34 -22.19 -1.17
CA HIS A 175 2.51 -20.74 -1.24
C HIS A 175 2.89 -20.28 -2.65
N ILE A 176 3.86 -20.96 -3.28
CA ILE A 176 4.29 -20.66 -4.64
C ILE A 176 3.14 -20.88 -5.62
N ALA A 177 2.46 -22.03 -5.56
CA ALA A 177 1.33 -22.33 -6.44
C ALA A 177 0.18 -21.31 -6.30
N ALA A 178 -0.12 -20.85 -5.08
CA ALA A 178 -1.13 -19.81 -4.86
C ALA A 178 -0.72 -18.46 -5.45
N ALA A 179 0.57 -18.10 -5.37
CA ALA A 179 1.11 -16.89 -5.98
C ALA A 179 1.04 -16.94 -7.51
N GLU A 180 1.49 -18.05 -8.12
CA GLU A 180 1.44 -18.27 -9.56
C GLU A 180 -0.01 -18.28 -10.10
N GLU A 181 -0.93 -18.90 -9.36
CA GLU A 181 -2.35 -18.90 -9.74
C GLU A 181 -2.96 -17.51 -9.67
N PHE A 182 -2.64 -16.72 -8.64
CA PHE A 182 -3.09 -15.33 -8.56
C PHE A 182 -2.54 -14.49 -9.72
N VAL A 183 -1.25 -14.67 -10.08
CA VAL A 183 -0.65 -14.01 -11.25
C VAL A 183 -1.39 -14.40 -12.53
N ARG A 184 -1.72 -15.69 -12.72
CA ARG A 184 -2.49 -16.17 -13.87
C ARG A 184 -3.86 -15.49 -13.96
N ILE A 185 -4.58 -15.38 -12.84
CA ILE A 185 -5.89 -14.73 -12.78
C ILE A 185 -5.76 -13.23 -13.08
N TYR A 186 -4.80 -12.54 -12.46
CA TYR A 186 -4.61 -11.10 -12.63
C TYR A 186 -4.16 -10.71 -14.04
N SER A 187 -3.30 -11.50 -14.66
CA SER A 187 -2.78 -11.25 -16.01
C SER A 187 -3.77 -11.59 -17.14
N ALA A 188 -4.91 -12.20 -16.83
CA ALA A 188 -5.86 -12.70 -17.82
C ALA A 188 -6.50 -11.61 -18.70
N SER A 189 -6.47 -10.34 -18.27
CA SER A 189 -6.95 -9.21 -19.08
C SER A 189 -6.07 -8.95 -20.31
N GLY A 190 -4.79 -9.35 -20.26
CA GLY A 190 -3.78 -9.02 -21.26
C GLY A 190 -3.44 -7.53 -21.35
N LYS A 191 -3.83 -6.72 -20.35
CA LYS A 191 -3.63 -5.26 -20.35
C LYS A 191 -2.56 -4.76 -19.38
N VAL A 192 -2.24 -5.56 -18.36
CA VAL A 192 -1.36 -5.18 -17.25
C VAL A 192 -0.10 -6.03 -17.20
N GLN A 193 0.89 -5.61 -16.42
CA GLN A 193 2.12 -6.36 -16.17
C GLN A 193 2.09 -6.96 -14.77
N CYS A 194 1.69 -8.22 -14.64
CA CYS A 194 1.74 -8.94 -13.37
C CYS A 194 2.68 -10.14 -13.44
N SER A 195 3.58 -10.26 -12.47
CA SER A 195 4.60 -11.31 -12.46
C SER A 195 4.85 -11.88 -11.06
N TYR A 196 5.18 -13.18 -11.04
CA TYR A 196 5.65 -13.85 -9.84
C TYR A 196 7.06 -13.40 -9.48
N GLN A 197 7.31 -13.18 -8.19
CA GLN A 197 8.60 -12.81 -7.62
C GLN A 197 8.96 -13.76 -6.49
N SER A 198 10.04 -14.52 -6.68
CA SER A 198 10.58 -15.42 -5.65
C SER A 198 11.24 -14.65 -4.51
N ASP A 199 11.90 -13.53 -4.82
CA ASP A 199 12.47 -12.62 -3.83
C ASP A 199 11.59 -11.37 -3.67
N VAL A 200 10.50 -11.54 -2.91
CA VAL A 200 9.59 -10.43 -2.63
C VAL A 200 10.21 -9.37 -1.74
N GLN A 201 11.24 -9.72 -0.96
CA GLN A 201 11.95 -8.79 -0.08
C GLN A 201 12.73 -7.78 -0.91
N PHE A 202 13.46 -8.23 -1.94
CA PHE A 202 14.16 -7.33 -2.87
C PHE A 202 13.21 -6.27 -3.45
N VAL A 203 12.07 -6.71 -3.98
CA VAL A 203 11.09 -5.80 -4.61
C VAL A 203 10.50 -4.82 -3.60
N ARG A 204 10.18 -5.27 -2.38
CA ARG A 204 9.68 -4.40 -1.31
C ARG A 204 10.70 -3.36 -0.88
N TRP A 205 11.94 -3.77 -0.58
CA TRP A 205 13.02 -2.87 -0.17
C TRP A 205 13.39 -1.88 -1.28
N ARG A 206 13.44 -2.31 -2.54
CA ARG A 206 13.65 -1.42 -3.69
C ARG A 206 12.56 -0.34 -3.76
N LYS A 207 11.28 -0.72 -3.65
CA LYS A 207 10.17 0.25 -3.62
C LYS A 207 10.23 1.15 -2.37
N LEU A 208 10.67 0.59 -1.24
CA LEU A 208 10.78 1.30 0.02
C LEU A 208 11.80 2.44 -0.04
N MET A 209 12.86 2.33 -0.85
CA MET A 209 13.81 3.44 -1.04
C MET A 209 13.12 4.72 -1.51
N TYR A 210 12.10 4.62 -2.37
CA TYR A 210 11.24 5.76 -2.73
C TYR A 210 10.27 6.09 -1.59
N ASN A 211 9.51 5.10 -1.13
CA ASN A 211 8.42 5.31 -0.18
C ASN A 211 8.86 5.79 1.21
N ALA A 212 10.05 5.45 1.67
CA ALA A 212 10.57 5.88 2.97
C ALA A 212 11.33 7.21 2.90
N VAL A 213 11.50 7.77 1.70
CA VAL A 213 12.26 9.02 1.49
C VAL A 213 11.39 10.09 0.82
N TRP A 214 10.98 9.89 -0.43
CA TRP A 214 10.19 10.88 -1.17
C TRP A 214 8.82 11.13 -0.54
N ASN A 215 8.06 10.08 -0.27
CA ASN A 215 6.74 10.18 0.37
C ASN A 215 6.76 11.04 1.64
N PRO A 216 7.58 10.75 2.67
CA PRO A 216 7.58 11.53 3.90
C PRO A 216 8.18 12.92 3.72
N ILE A 217 9.26 13.09 2.97
CA ILE A 217 9.84 14.43 2.74
C ILE A 217 8.82 15.34 2.06
N CYS A 218 8.18 14.86 1.00
CA CYS A 218 7.13 15.60 0.30
C CYS A 218 5.96 15.92 1.24
N ALA A 219 5.48 14.93 2.01
CA ALA A 219 4.39 15.14 2.97
C ALA A 219 4.71 16.13 4.10
N LEU A 220 5.97 16.17 4.55
CA LEU A 220 6.42 17.08 5.62
C LEU A 220 6.60 18.52 5.13
N THR A 221 7.08 18.68 3.90
CA THR A 221 7.41 19.99 3.30
C THR A 221 6.27 20.60 2.48
N ASP A 222 5.26 19.79 2.14
CA ASP A 222 4.19 20.12 1.19
C ASP A 222 4.68 20.45 -0.24
N LEU A 223 5.90 19.99 -0.58
CA LEU A 223 6.48 20.07 -1.92
C LEU A 223 6.39 18.71 -2.62
N ASP A 224 5.96 18.68 -3.89
CA ASP A 224 6.14 17.51 -4.76
C ASP A 224 7.63 17.29 -5.10
N THR A 225 7.94 16.14 -5.69
CA THR A 225 9.34 15.74 -5.97
C THR A 225 10.05 16.75 -6.88
N SER A 226 9.36 17.28 -7.89
CA SER A 226 9.90 18.31 -8.78
C SER A 226 10.18 19.63 -8.06
N ARG A 227 9.23 20.16 -7.29
CA ARG A 227 9.42 21.41 -6.55
C ARG A 227 10.53 21.29 -5.49
N PHE A 228 10.63 20.14 -4.83
CA PHE A 228 11.71 19.88 -3.88
C PHE A 228 13.09 19.87 -4.59
N ARG A 229 13.19 19.21 -5.75
CA ARG A 229 14.40 19.21 -6.58
C ARG A 229 14.74 20.60 -7.12
N LEU A 230 13.77 21.39 -7.57
CA LEU A 230 14.00 22.75 -8.07
C LEU A 230 14.42 23.74 -6.96
N ALA A 231 14.00 23.49 -5.73
CA ALA A 231 14.49 24.23 -4.56
C ALA A 231 15.94 23.87 -4.18
N SER A 232 16.53 22.89 -4.87
CA SER A 232 17.86 22.35 -4.62
C SER A 232 18.83 22.77 -5.72
N GLN A 233 19.90 23.48 -5.38
CA GLN A 233 20.94 23.86 -6.34
C GLN A 233 22.20 23.03 -6.10
N ASP A 234 22.79 22.46 -7.15
CA ASP A 234 23.98 21.60 -7.01
C ASP A 234 25.21 22.36 -6.47
N SER A 235 25.29 23.67 -6.74
CA SER A 235 26.33 24.54 -6.20
C SER A 235 26.14 24.90 -4.72
N ASP A 236 24.95 24.65 -4.15
CA ASP A 236 24.67 24.92 -2.75
C ASP A 236 25.24 23.79 -1.87
N PRO A 237 26.24 24.06 -1.01
CA PRO A 237 26.76 23.05 -0.10
C PRO A 237 25.69 22.53 0.88
N MET A 238 24.62 23.30 1.11
CA MET A 238 23.48 22.94 1.97
C MET A 238 22.27 22.43 1.18
N ASN A 239 22.48 21.94 -0.04
CA ASN A 239 21.44 21.37 -0.90
C ASN A 239 20.65 20.26 -0.15
N PRO A 240 19.30 20.38 -0.04
CA PRO A 240 18.51 19.44 0.74
C PRO A 240 18.44 18.03 0.14
N LEU A 241 18.74 17.82 -1.15
CA LEU A 241 18.94 16.48 -1.71
C LEU A 241 20.16 15.78 -1.08
N ASN A 242 21.26 16.52 -0.85
CA ASN A 242 22.48 15.99 -0.24
C ASN A 242 22.39 15.88 1.29
N LEU A 243 21.56 16.71 1.93
CA LEU A 243 21.37 16.70 3.37
C LEU A 243 20.30 15.70 3.85
N LEU A 244 19.29 15.41 3.01
CA LEU A 244 18.13 14.60 3.42
C LEU A 244 17.90 13.40 2.52
N VAL A 245 17.74 13.60 1.21
CA VAL A 245 17.28 12.54 0.29
C VAL A 245 18.33 11.44 0.13
N ARG A 246 19.55 11.79 -0.29
CA ARG A 246 20.65 10.82 -0.49
C ARG A 246 21.04 10.12 0.82
N PRO A 247 21.22 10.82 1.96
CA PRO A 247 21.49 10.16 3.24
C PRO A 247 20.39 9.16 3.61
N ALA A 248 19.11 9.54 3.54
CA ALA A 248 18.02 8.64 3.88
C ALA A 248 17.94 7.42 2.94
N MET A 249 18.17 7.58 1.63
CA MET A 249 18.22 6.46 0.69
C MET A 249 19.39 5.51 0.98
N ASN A 250 20.56 6.03 1.36
CA ASN A 250 21.71 5.24 1.78
C ASN A 250 21.43 4.48 3.10
N GLU A 251 20.71 5.09 4.04
CA GLU A 251 20.26 4.42 5.27
C GLU A 251 19.29 3.26 4.97
N ILE A 252 18.36 3.44 4.03
CA ILE A 252 17.47 2.35 3.57
C ILE A 252 18.26 1.24 2.87
N ARG A 253 19.26 1.57 2.05
CA ARG A 253 20.16 0.57 1.44
C ARG A 253 20.91 -0.23 2.51
N ALA A 254 21.50 0.45 3.49
CA ALA A 254 22.22 -0.20 4.59
C ALA A 254 21.30 -1.11 5.42
N ALA A 255 20.08 -0.65 5.71
CA ALA A 255 19.07 -1.44 6.40
C ALA A 255 18.62 -2.68 5.60
N ALA A 256 18.41 -2.55 4.30
CA ALA A 256 18.03 -3.65 3.41
C ALA A 256 19.09 -4.76 3.41
N MET A 257 20.38 -4.38 3.30
CA MET A 257 21.50 -5.30 3.38
C MET A 257 21.57 -5.97 4.76
N ALA A 258 21.58 -5.19 5.84
CA ALA A 258 21.77 -5.71 7.18
C ALA A 258 20.61 -6.61 7.66
N ALA A 259 19.36 -6.23 7.36
CA ALA A 259 18.18 -6.91 7.90
C ALA A 259 17.67 -8.06 7.01
N ALA A 260 17.87 -7.98 5.70
CA ALA A 260 17.27 -8.89 4.73
C ALA A 260 18.26 -9.47 3.71
N ASN A 261 19.56 -9.14 3.79
CA ASN A 261 20.56 -9.53 2.79
C ASN A 261 20.17 -9.11 1.37
N VAL A 262 19.49 -7.96 1.26
CA VAL A 262 19.06 -7.37 -0.02
C VAL A 262 20.08 -6.33 -0.45
N ASP A 263 20.81 -6.61 -1.52
CA ASP A 263 21.74 -5.67 -2.12
C ASP A 263 21.01 -4.72 -3.07
N LEU A 264 20.87 -3.46 -2.65
CA LEU A 264 20.38 -2.38 -3.50
C LEU A 264 21.61 -1.61 -4.01
N PRO A 265 21.88 -1.56 -5.32
CA PRO A 265 23.14 -0.98 -5.81
C PRO A 265 23.21 0.52 -5.52
N GLU A 266 24.43 1.05 -5.39
CA GLU A 266 24.63 2.49 -5.16
C GLU A 266 24.03 3.37 -6.26
N SER A 267 24.11 2.92 -7.51
CA SER A 267 23.47 3.57 -8.67
C SER A 267 21.95 3.71 -8.53
N LEU A 268 21.30 2.88 -7.71
CA LEU A 268 19.86 2.99 -7.46
C LEU A 268 19.53 4.31 -6.75
N VAL A 269 20.41 4.82 -5.88
CA VAL A 269 20.16 6.06 -5.12
C VAL A 269 19.94 7.23 -6.08
N GLU A 270 20.87 7.48 -7.00
CA GLU A 270 20.74 8.58 -7.96
C GLU A 270 19.56 8.36 -8.89
N SER A 271 19.35 7.14 -9.38
CA SER A 271 18.19 6.84 -10.21
C SER A 271 16.85 7.07 -9.48
N MET A 272 16.83 6.93 -8.15
CA MET A 272 15.64 7.14 -7.32
C MET A 272 15.45 8.60 -6.93
N VAL A 273 16.53 9.39 -6.82
CA VAL A 273 16.46 10.85 -6.69
C VAL A 273 15.80 11.45 -7.94
N GLU A 274 16.05 10.88 -9.11
CA GLU A 274 15.59 11.41 -10.39
C GLU A 274 14.46 10.60 -11.05
N CYS A 275 13.87 9.62 -10.35
CA CYS A 275 12.95 8.66 -10.98
C CYS A 275 11.68 9.31 -11.55
N ASP A 276 11.23 10.41 -10.94
CA ASP A 276 10.12 11.21 -11.45
C ASP A 276 10.67 12.26 -12.43
N PRO A 277 10.18 12.28 -13.69
CA PRO A 277 10.43 13.39 -14.60
C PRO A 277 10.06 14.73 -13.97
N ILE A 278 10.95 15.72 -14.11
CA ILE A 278 10.83 16.99 -13.38
C ILE A 278 9.58 17.78 -13.81
N GLU A 279 9.05 17.55 -15.00
CA GLU A 279 7.88 18.23 -15.56
C GLU A 279 6.54 17.72 -15.00
N ILE A 280 6.53 16.56 -14.33
CA ILE A 280 5.29 15.93 -13.85
C ILE A 280 4.79 16.55 -12.55
N PHE A 281 5.66 17.19 -11.76
CA PHE A 281 5.31 17.69 -10.43
C PHE A 281 4.66 16.60 -9.56
N CYS A 282 5.27 15.41 -9.58
CA CYS A 282 4.72 14.20 -8.98
C CYS A 282 4.49 14.40 -7.48
N ALA A 283 3.22 14.40 -7.06
CA ALA A 283 2.83 14.43 -5.66
C ALA A 283 2.71 12.99 -5.14
N PRO A 284 3.68 12.49 -4.34
CA PRO A 284 3.66 11.10 -3.91
C PRO A 284 2.47 10.83 -2.98
N SER A 285 2.06 9.57 -2.85
CA SER A 285 0.79 9.21 -2.20
C SER A 285 0.64 9.75 -0.78
N MET A 286 1.74 9.83 -0.01
CA MET A 286 1.71 10.35 1.35
C MET A 286 1.49 11.88 1.39
N LEU A 287 2.02 12.63 0.41
CA LEU A 287 1.74 14.05 0.25
C LEU A 287 0.26 14.27 -0.12
N GLN A 288 -0.29 13.45 -1.01
CA GLN A 288 -1.71 13.52 -1.34
C GLN A 288 -2.59 13.27 -0.11
N ASP A 289 -2.28 12.24 0.69
CA ASP A 289 -3.01 11.96 1.93
C ASP A 289 -2.92 13.15 2.90
N ARG A 290 -1.72 13.73 3.05
CA ARG A 290 -1.51 14.93 3.87
C ARG A 290 -2.36 16.12 3.41
N ARG A 291 -2.37 16.43 2.11
CA ARG A 291 -3.17 17.52 1.51
C ARG A 291 -4.67 17.29 1.67
N LYS A 292 -5.11 16.03 1.61
CA LYS A 292 -6.50 15.61 1.84
C LYS A 292 -6.83 15.42 3.34
N LYS A 293 -5.92 15.78 4.26
CA LYS A 293 -6.05 15.63 5.72
C LYS A 293 -6.39 14.20 6.18
N ARG A 294 -5.88 13.20 5.45
CA ARG A 294 -6.00 11.78 5.77
C ARG A 294 -4.81 11.30 6.58
N PHE A 295 -4.99 10.17 7.25
CA PHE A 295 -3.91 9.44 7.91
C PHE A 295 -2.85 8.98 6.91
N ILE A 296 -1.61 8.88 7.35
CA ILE A 296 -0.45 8.48 6.55
C ILE A 296 0.10 7.12 6.99
N GLU A 297 0.66 6.36 6.05
CA GLU A 297 1.18 4.99 6.25
C GLU A 297 2.59 4.97 6.88
N TYR A 298 2.88 5.85 7.84
CA TYR A 298 4.25 6.04 8.35
C TYR A 298 4.78 4.83 9.15
N GLU A 299 3.93 4.08 9.87
CA GLU A 299 4.38 2.93 10.68
C GLU A 299 4.95 1.80 9.81
N ASN A 300 4.24 1.38 8.76
CA ASN A 300 4.72 0.27 7.92
C ASN A 300 5.77 0.69 6.90
N ILE A 301 5.85 1.98 6.56
CA ILE A 301 6.86 2.50 5.64
C ILE A 301 8.15 2.87 6.38
N LEU A 302 8.08 3.84 7.30
CA LEU A 302 9.25 4.34 8.03
C LEU A 302 9.51 3.49 9.29
N GLY A 303 8.46 3.23 10.07
CA GLY A 303 8.59 2.55 11.36
C GLY A 303 9.17 1.13 11.23
N GLU A 304 8.65 0.32 10.32
CA GLU A 304 9.16 -1.04 10.08
C GLU A 304 10.56 -1.04 9.47
N ALA A 305 10.86 -0.14 8.52
CA ALA A 305 12.21 -0.01 7.98
C ALA A 305 13.23 0.33 9.08
N LEU A 306 12.88 1.30 9.94
CA LEU A 306 13.70 1.73 11.05
C LEU A 306 13.91 0.62 12.08
N ARG A 307 12.83 -0.08 12.47
CA ARG A 307 12.88 -1.20 13.42
C ARG A 307 13.77 -2.33 12.91
N GLU A 308 13.62 -2.72 11.64
CA GLU A 308 14.43 -3.80 11.06
C GLU A 308 15.89 -3.40 10.89
N GLY A 309 16.16 -2.19 10.37
CA GLY A 309 17.52 -1.71 10.17
C GLY A 309 18.29 -1.54 11.48
N GLU A 310 17.71 -0.87 12.48
CA GLU A 310 18.36 -0.68 13.78
C GLU A 310 18.58 -1.99 14.53
N ARG A 311 17.61 -2.93 14.47
CA ARG A 311 17.75 -4.27 15.05
C ARG A 311 18.91 -5.04 14.40
N ALA A 312 19.15 -4.82 13.11
CA ALA A 312 20.26 -5.40 12.37
C ALA A 312 21.58 -4.59 12.47
N GLY A 313 21.61 -3.49 13.23
CA GLY A 313 22.79 -2.68 13.47
C GLY A 313 23.07 -1.58 12.43
N ALA A 314 22.15 -1.31 11.50
CA ALA A 314 22.27 -0.20 10.57
C ALA A 314 21.98 1.14 11.27
N ALA A 315 22.87 2.13 11.08
CA ALA A 315 22.62 3.50 11.52
C ALA A 315 21.61 4.18 10.59
N MET A 316 20.50 4.68 11.13
CA MET A 316 19.41 5.30 10.36
C MET A 316 18.97 6.67 10.92
N PRO A 317 19.88 7.62 11.22
CA PRO A 317 19.51 8.87 11.89
C PRO A 317 18.55 9.77 11.09
N THR A 318 18.68 9.83 9.77
CA THR A 318 17.84 10.66 8.91
C THR A 318 16.42 10.08 8.84
N VAL A 319 16.30 8.77 8.58
CA VAL A 319 15.02 8.06 8.58
C VAL A 319 14.36 8.11 9.95
N ARG A 320 15.12 8.02 11.05
CA ARG A 320 14.62 8.19 12.42
C ARG A 320 13.99 9.57 12.64
N CYS A 321 14.63 10.63 12.14
CA CYS A 321 14.09 11.98 12.19
C CYS A 321 12.77 12.10 11.40
N LEU A 322 12.77 11.60 10.15
CA LEU A 322 11.57 11.57 9.31
C LEU A 322 10.42 10.81 9.98
N TYR A 323 10.70 9.66 10.60
CA TYR A 323 9.72 8.89 11.37
C TYR A 323 9.10 9.72 12.51
N GLY A 324 9.93 10.38 13.33
CA GLY A 324 9.46 11.21 14.43
C GLY A 324 8.57 12.37 13.97
N LEU A 325 8.95 13.05 12.89
CA LEU A 325 8.16 14.14 12.31
C LEU A 325 6.84 13.63 11.71
N CYS A 326 6.86 12.52 10.95
CA CYS A 326 5.65 11.91 10.42
C CYS A 326 4.69 11.45 11.52
N LYS A 327 5.22 10.93 12.63
CA LYS A 327 4.43 10.56 13.81
C LYS A 327 3.71 11.77 14.41
N ALA A 328 4.38 12.91 14.52
CA ALA A 328 3.75 14.15 14.97
C ALA A 328 2.68 14.65 13.98
N VAL A 329 2.94 14.55 12.67
CA VAL A 329 1.95 14.87 11.63
C VAL A 329 0.71 13.98 11.73
N GLN A 330 0.90 12.67 11.92
CA GLN A 330 -0.18 11.71 12.12
C GLN A 330 -1.01 12.06 13.37
N TRP A 331 -0.35 12.37 14.49
CA TRP A 331 -1.03 12.77 15.72
C TRP A 331 -1.90 14.02 15.51
N ARG A 332 -1.39 15.05 14.82
CA ARG A 332 -2.18 16.23 14.44
C ARG A 332 -3.38 15.85 13.57
N THR A 333 -3.23 14.88 12.67
CA THR A 333 -4.35 14.38 11.87
C THR A 333 -5.37 13.62 12.72
N MET A 334 -4.93 12.86 13.73
CA MET A 334 -5.81 12.20 14.69
C MET A 334 -6.61 13.22 15.51
N GLU A 335 -5.97 14.28 15.99
CA GLU A 335 -6.63 15.40 16.66
C GLU A 335 -7.68 16.05 15.74
N PHE A 336 -7.31 16.39 14.50
CA PHE A 336 -8.22 16.98 13.52
C PHE A 336 -9.47 16.10 13.25
N ASN A 337 -9.33 14.77 13.33
CA ASN A 337 -10.42 13.83 13.13
C ASN A 337 -11.13 13.43 14.44
N GLY A 338 -10.82 14.08 15.57
CA GLY A 338 -11.47 13.84 16.86
C GLY A 338 -11.09 12.52 17.54
N LEU A 339 -10.01 11.86 17.08
CA LEU A 339 -9.49 10.64 17.71
C LEU A 339 -8.62 10.95 18.94
N VAL A 340 -8.14 12.19 19.04
CA VAL A 340 -7.32 12.66 20.16
C VAL A 340 -7.86 13.99 20.66
N ASP A 341 -7.97 14.12 21.98
CA ASP A 341 -8.30 15.36 22.68
C ASP A 341 -7.06 15.81 23.48
N PRO A 342 -6.37 16.89 23.08
CA PRO A 342 -5.17 17.36 23.76
C PRO A 342 -5.42 17.80 25.20
N GLN A 343 -6.58 18.40 25.48
CA GLN A 343 -6.91 18.88 26.83
C GLN A 343 -7.11 17.70 27.77
N LYS A 344 -7.88 16.70 27.33
CA LYS A 344 -8.06 15.45 28.10
C LYS A 344 -6.74 14.69 28.27
N LEU A 345 -5.86 14.69 27.26
CA LEU A 345 -4.53 14.09 27.37
C LEU A 345 -3.65 14.84 28.37
N MET A 346 -3.71 16.17 28.41
CA MET A 346 -2.97 16.99 29.36
C MET A 346 -3.41 16.69 30.80
N GLU A 347 -4.72 16.66 31.04
CA GLU A 347 -5.32 16.35 32.35
C GLU A 347 -4.94 14.95 32.84
N THR A 348 -4.91 13.96 31.93
CA THR A 348 -4.56 12.57 32.29
C THR A 348 -3.07 12.32 32.49
N ARG A 349 -2.20 13.14 31.88
CA ARG A 349 -0.74 12.94 31.93
C ARG A 349 -0.05 13.65 33.10
N ASN A 350 -0.77 14.43 33.91
CA ASN A 350 -0.21 15.20 35.02
C ASN A 350 1.10 15.91 34.63
N PHE A 351 1.06 16.71 33.55
CA PHE A 351 2.21 17.53 33.19
C PHE A 351 2.54 18.48 34.36
N PRO A 352 3.79 18.49 34.85
CA PRO A 352 4.20 19.33 35.99
C PRO A 352 4.21 20.82 35.65
#